data_AF-A0A3L7PLN8-F1
#
_entry.id   AF-A0A3L7PLN8-F1
#
_cell.length_a   1.000
_cell.length_b   1.000
_cell.length_c   1.000
_cell.angle_alpha   90.00
_cell.angle_beta   90.00
_cell.angle_gamma   90.00
#
_symmetry.space_group_name_H-M   'P 1'
#
loop_
_entity.id
_entity.type
_entity.pdbx_description
1 polymer ?
#
loop_
_entity_poly.entity_id
_entity_poly.type
_entity_poly.pdbx_seq_one_letter_code
_entity_poly.pdbx_strand_id
1 'polypeptide(L)'
;MARAVYRESIVLHNKVGEPGRPIIVGGHGSTLEGSDPLRIDEWREVSPGLCKCAALFDKVFRLDMAVIDRWFLVFDGRMQLMNRSSKGPPQPLKQSDQLLPGEWTFVKDEVRSPVFDKAKYREQIDGDFFIRLALGGPLADARISAPIGSSGVTLGGDSSHVVVKNLTSTPVYNDGFIIHGKTRECLFVNIAAIKCGDDGCNVHARLPVPDRRLHVDRQLDRPV
;
A
#
# COMPACT_ATOMS: atom_id res chain seq x y z
N MET A 1 2.14 -20.80 -6.37
CA MET A 1 1.65 -19.80 -7.34
C MET A 1 2.44 -19.95 -8.63
N ALA A 2 1.83 -19.66 -9.79
CA ALA A 2 2.55 -19.60 -11.07
C ALA A 2 3.13 -18.20 -11.25
N ARG A 3 4.23 -18.06 -12.02
CA ARG A 3 4.87 -16.74 -12.23
C ARG A 3 3.94 -15.79 -12.98
N ALA A 4 3.40 -14.80 -12.29
CA ALA A 4 2.53 -13.78 -12.85
C ALA A 4 2.48 -12.52 -11.97
N VAL A 5 1.75 -11.50 -12.45
CA VAL A 5 1.32 -10.36 -11.63
C VAL A 5 -0.08 -10.65 -11.10
N TYR A 6 -0.24 -10.60 -9.78
CA TYR A 6 -1.50 -10.80 -9.07
C TYR A 6 -1.91 -9.48 -8.42
N ARG A 7 -3.14 -9.00 -8.67
CA ARG A 7 -3.67 -7.76 -8.07
C ARG A 7 -4.36 -8.00 -6.73
N GLU A 8 -3.79 -8.91 -5.96
CA GLU A 8 -4.38 -9.44 -4.72
C GLU A 8 -3.33 -9.49 -3.62
N SER A 9 -3.80 -9.40 -2.37
CA SER A 9 -2.97 -9.60 -1.18
C SER A 9 -3.10 -11.03 -0.68
N ILE A 10 -2.01 -11.55 -0.11
CA ILE A 10 -2.02 -12.80 0.63
C ILE A 10 -2.21 -12.51 2.12
N VAL A 11 -3.30 -13.00 2.71
CA VAL A 11 -3.58 -12.86 4.14
C VAL A 11 -3.49 -14.21 4.84
N LEU A 12 -2.51 -14.34 5.74
CA LEU A 12 -2.23 -15.53 6.53
C LEU A 12 -2.56 -15.24 8.00
N HIS A 13 -3.81 -15.47 8.39
CA HIS A 13 -4.25 -15.28 9.78
C HIS A 13 -4.50 -16.64 10.46
N ASN A 14 -3.95 -16.81 11.66
CA ASN A 14 -4.02 -18.05 12.45
C ASN A 14 -3.60 -19.29 11.64
N LYS A 15 -2.45 -19.21 10.95
CA LYS A 15 -1.91 -20.31 10.15
C LYS A 15 -0.80 -21.02 10.91
N VAL A 16 -1.00 -22.31 11.18
CA VAL A 16 -0.11 -23.12 12.02
C VAL A 16 0.34 -24.34 11.21
N GLY A 17 1.61 -24.37 10.82
CA GLY A 17 2.29 -25.58 10.35
C GLY A 17 2.94 -26.34 11.51
N GLU A 18 3.73 -27.36 11.20
CA GLU A 18 4.47 -28.15 12.19
C GLU A 18 5.99 -28.04 11.96
N PRO A 19 6.82 -28.32 12.98
CA PRO A 19 8.26 -28.53 12.78
C PRO A 19 8.51 -29.56 11.67
N GLY A 20 9.32 -29.20 10.67
CA GLY A 20 9.59 -30.05 9.50
C GLY A 20 8.47 -30.13 8.46
N ARG A 21 7.28 -29.59 8.75
CA ARG A 21 6.12 -29.56 7.83
C ARG A 21 5.47 -28.17 7.84
N PRO A 22 6.20 -27.12 7.39
CA PRO A 22 5.66 -25.77 7.38
C PRO A 22 4.58 -25.60 6.30
N ILE A 23 3.72 -24.60 6.49
CA ILE A 23 2.88 -24.09 5.41
C ILE A 23 3.77 -23.23 4.51
N ILE A 24 3.83 -23.55 3.20
CA ILE A 24 4.71 -22.86 2.25
C ILE A 24 3.89 -22.07 1.24
N VAL A 25 4.08 -20.75 1.22
CA VAL A 25 3.67 -19.86 0.14
C VAL A 25 4.85 -19.67 -0.81
N GLY A 26 4.85 -20.45 -1.89
CA GLY A 26 5.84 -20.35 -2.96
C GLY A 26 5.37 -19.45 -4.10
N GLY A 27 6.00 -18.28 -4.24
CA GLY A 27 5.67 -17.30 -5.26
C GLY A 27 6.25 -17.57 -6.64
N HIS A 28 7.36 -18.31 -6.74
CA HIS A 28 8.03 -18.61 -8.01
C HIS A 28 8.37 -17.36 -8.85
N GLY A 29 8.75 -16.26 -8.18
CA GLY A 29 9.09 -14.99 -8.83
C GLY A 29 7.88 -14.17 -9.27
N SER A 30 6.71 -14.40 -8.63
CA SER A 30 5.50 -13.62 -8.88
C SER A 30 5.52 -12.28 -8.17
N THR A 31 4.72 -11.35 -8.69
CA THR A 31 4.50 -10.04 -8.13
C THR A 31 3.08 -9.90 -7.61
N LEU A 32 2.94 -9.38 -6.39
CA LEU A 32 1.68 -8.92 -5.81
C LEU A 32 1.60 -7.40 -6.06
N GLU A 33 0.72 -7.01 -6.97
CA GLU A 33 0.46 -5.64 -7.40
C GLU A 33 -0.68 -5.02 -6.59
N GLY A 34 -0.38 -3.96 -5.84
CA GLY A 34 -1.36 -3.31 -4.99
C GLY A 34 -1.94 -2.02 -5.58
N SER A 35 -1.45 -1.53 -6.72
CA SER A 35 -2.06 -0.39 -7.41
C SER A 35 -2.94 -0.80 -8.57
N ASP A 36 -4.09 -0.12 -8.69
CA ASP A 36 -5.00 -0.28 -9.81
C ASP A 36 -5.05 0.99 -10.68
N PRO A 37 -5.18 0.85 -12.02
CA PRO A 37 -5.43 1.99 -12.88
C PRO A 37 -6.61 2.81 -12.39
N LEU A 38 -6.52 4.14 -12.51
CA LEU A 38 -7.65 5.00 -12.18
C LEU A 38 -8.86 4.66 -13.06
N ARG A 39 -10.03 4.60 -12.43
CA ARG A 39 -11.31 4.49 -13.12
C ARG A 39 -11.73 5.86 -13.62
N ILE A 40 -11.48 6.13 -14.90
CA ILE A 40 -11.62 7.47 -15.50
C ILE A 40 -13.03 8.05 -15.33
N ASP A 41 -14.06 7.20 -15.30
CA ASP A 41 -15.46 7.56 -15.04
C ASP A 41 -15.72 8.15 -13.66
N GLU A 42 -14.84 7.91 -12.69
CA GLU A 42 -14.92 8.45 -11.32
C GLU A 42 -14.24 9.82 -11.19
N TRP A 43 -13.59 10.32 -12.24
CA TRP A 43 -12.86 11.59 -12.25
C TRP A 43 -13.55 12.62 -13.13
N ARG A 44 -13.63 13.85 -12.63
CA ARG A 44 -14.22 14.98 -13.35
C ARG A 44 -13.21 16.12 -13.46
N GLU A 45 -13.05 16.67 -14.66
CA GLU A 45 -12.32 17.92 -14.84
C GLU A 45 -13.12 19.09 -14.25
N VAL A 46 -12.50 19.84 -13.34
CA VAL A 46 -13.12 20.98 -12.62
C VAL A 46 -12.56 22.32 -13.06
N SER A 47 -11.37 22.32 -13.67
CA SER A 47 -10.76 23.43 -14.41
C SER A 47 -9.72 22.85 -15.37
N PRO A 48 -9.24 23.60 -16.38
CA PRO A 48 -8.28 23.07 -17.35
C PRO A 48 -7.10 22.35 -16.71
N GLY A 49 -7.00 21.04 -16.95
CA GLY A 49 -5.97 20.17 -16.41
C GLY A 49 -6.10 19.83 -14.92
N LEU A 50 -7.16 20.24 -14.21
CA LEU A 50 -7.45 19.83 -12.83
C LEU A 50 -8.58 18.81 -12.81
N CYS A 51 -8.28 17.58 -12.44
CA CYS A 51 -9.28 16.53 -12.25
C CYS A 51 -9.55 16.33 -10.76
N LYS A 52 -10.81 16.09 -10.41
CA LYS A 52 -11.30 15.83 -9.05
C LYS A 52 -11.93 14.43 -8.99
N CYS A 53 -11.72 13.71 -7.88
CA CYS A 53 -12.41 12.46 -7.58
C CYS A 53 -12.81 12.41 -6.09
N ALA A 54 -14.09 12.19 -5.82
CA ALA A 54 -14.62 12.00 -4.47
C ALA A 54 -14.62 10.54 -4.02
N ALA A 55 -14.62 9.60 -4.98
CA ALA A 55 -14.91 8.18 -4.73
C ALA A 55 -13.67 7.28 -4.66
N LEU A 56 -12.45 7.82 -4.80
CA LEU A 56 -11.24 6.99 -4.86
C LEU A 56 -11.09 6.09 -3.62
N PHE A 57 -11.59 6.55 -2.47
CA PHE A 57 -11.50 5.85 -1.20
C PHE A 57 -12.61 4.86 -0.87
N ASP A 58 -13.70 4.81 -1.65
CA ASP A 58 -14.72 3.76 -1.48
C ASP A 58 -14.12 2.35 -1.62
N LYS A 59 -12.96 2.26 -2.28
CA LYS A 59 -12.19 1.03 -2.50
C LYS A 59 -11.13 0.75 -1.44
N VAL A 60 -10.82 1.72 -0.58
CA VAL A 60 -9.79 1.57 0.45
C VAL A 60 -10.45 1.11 1.74
N PHE A 61 -9.93 0.03 2.34
CA PHE A 61 -10.51 -0.56 3.54
C PHE A 61 -10.57 0.42 4.73
N ARG A 62 -9.66 1.39 4.80
CA ARG A 62 -9.55 2.37 5.89
C ARG A 62 -9.06 3.69 5.33
N LEU A 63 -9.81 4.76 5.53
CA LEU A 63 -9.34 6.11 5.28
C LEU A 63 -9.20 6.90 6.58
N ASP A 64 -7.97 7.25 6.92
CA ASP A 64 -7.65 8.22 7.97
C ASP A 64 -6.38 8.99 7.59
N MET A 65 -6.01 9.96 8.44
CA MET A 65 -4.82 10.78 8.19
C MET A 65 -3.54 9.95 8.13
N ALA A 66 -3.44 8.84 8.87
CA ALA A 66 -2.28 7.98 8.81
C ALA A 66 -2.16 7.26 7.47
N VAL A 67 -3.27 6.97 6.77
CA VAL A 67 -3.24 6.49 5.39
C VAL A 67 -2.86 7.62 4.43
N ILE A 68 -3.41 8.82 4.59
CA ILE A 68 -3.03 10.00 3.79
C ILE A 68 -1.52 10.31 3.89
N ASP A 69 -0.92 10.17 5.08
CA ASP A 69 0.50 10.44 5.33
C ASP A 69 1.45 9.58 4.49
N ARG A 70 1.03 8.37 4.12
CA ARG A 70 1.77 7.40 3.30
C ARG A 70 1.20 7.20 1.91
N TRP A 71 0.17 7.96 1.55
CA TRP A 71 -0.50 7.83 0.27
C TRP A 71 0.38 8.36 -0.87
N PHE A 72 0.21 7.78 -2.04
CA PHE A 72 0.86 8.21 -3.27
C PHE A 72 -0.01 7.85 -4.46
N LEU A 73 0.27 8.44 -5.61
CA LEU A 73 -0.22 7.96 -6.90
C LEU A 73 0.98 7.54 -7.73
N VAL A 74 0.77 6.63 -8.67
CA VAL A 74 1.81 6.19 -9.60
C VAL A 74 1.49 6.75 -10.98
N PHE A 75 2.28 7.72 -11.42
CA PHE A 75 2.21 8.34 -12.74
C PHE A 75 3.21 7.65 -13.65
N ASP A 76 2.73 6.96 -14.69
CA ASP A 76 3.59 6.28 -15.67
C ASP A 76 4.71 5.43 -15.01
N GLY A 77 4.32 4.65 -14.00
CA GLY A 77 5.24 3.79 -13.23
C GLY A 77 6.11 4.49 -12.18
N ARG A 78 6.02 5.83 -12.05
CA ARG A 78 6.75 6.62 -11.04
C ARG A 78 5.83 7.00 -9.88
N MET A 79 6.26 6.71 -8.65
CA MET A 79 5.54 7.17 -7.47
C MET A 79 5.66 8.68 -7.34
N GLN A 80 4.52 9.35 -7.17
CA GLN A 80 4.42 10.73 -6.74
C GLN A 80 3.93 10.72 -5.28
N LEU A 81 4.83 11.09 -4.36
CA LEU A 81 4.58 11.10 -2.92
C LEU A 81 4.21 12.49 -2.38
N MET A 82 4.23 13.53 -3.23
CA MET A 82 4.07 14.93 -2.80
C MET A 82 5.09 15.34 -1.72
N ASN A 83 6.33 14.82 -1.84
CA ASN A 83 7.40 14.99 -0.85
C ASN A 83 7.03 14.53 0.57
N ARG A 84 6.08 13.58 0.70
CA ARG A 84 5.69 12.99 1.98
C ARG A 84 6.38 11.64 2.20
N SER A 85 6.52 11.29 3.47
CA SER A 85 7.01 10.01 3.95
C SER A 85 6.37 9.74 5.31
N SER A 86 6.04 8.48 5.60
CA SER A 86 5.52 8.07 6.92
C SER A 86 6.55 8.17 8.05
N LYS A 87 7.85 8.30 7.72
CA LYS A 87 8.96 8.27 8.70
C LYS A 87 9.58 9.63 9.00
N GLY A 88 8.97 10.71 8.52
CA GLY A 88 9.40 12.08 8.79
C GLY A 88 8.21 13.00 9.05
N PRO A 89 8.45 14.25 9.49
CA PRO A 89 7.37 15.23 9.62
C PRO A 89 6.66 15.39 8.28
N PRO A 90 5.35 15.10 8.19
CA PRO A 90 4.64 15.21 6.94
C PRO A 90 4.59 16.67 6.51
N GLN A 91 5.09 17.00 5.33
CA GLN A 91 4.87 18.32 4.74
C GLN A 91 3.39 18.49 4.39
N PRO A 92 2.75 19.64 4.66
CA PRO A 92 1.36 19.87 4.28
C PRO A 92 1.12 19.57 2.80
N LEU A 93 -0.01 18.95 2.49
CA LEU A 93 -0.43 18.80 1.10
C LEU A 93 -0.69 20.18 0.50
N LYS A 94 -0.31 20.37 -0.76
CA LYS A 94 -0.60 21.60 -1.51
C LYS A 94 -2.10 21.80 -1.67
N GLN A 95 -2.53 23.05 -1.80
CA GLN A 95 -3.87 23.34 -2.28
C GLN A 95 -4.02 22.91 -3.75
N SER A 96 -5.25 22.60 -4.18
CA SER A 96 -5.51 22.04 -5.52
C SER A 96 -5.15 22.99 -6.67
N ASP A 97 -5.22 24.30 -6.42
CA ASP A 97 -4.81 25.37 -7.33
C ASP A 97 -3.29 25.58 -7.40
N GLN A 98 -2.53 25.05 -6.44
CA GLN A 98 -1.06 25.11 -6.38
C GLN A 98 -0.36 23.89 -6.97
N LEU A 99 -1.13 22.89 -7.41
CA LEU A 99 -0.58 21.68 -8.03
C LEU A 99 0.10 22.00 -9.37
N LEU A 100 1.32 21.47 -9.53
CA LEU A 100 2.03 21.39 -10.80
C LEU A 100 1.63 20.13 -11.58
N PRO A 101 1.79 20.09 -12.92
CA PRO A 101 1.55 18.87 -13.70
C PRO A 101 2.28 17.65 -13.13
N GLY A 102 1.55 16.53 -12.98
CA GLY A 102 2.06 15.30 -12.38
C GLY A 102 2.02 15.29 -10.84
N GLU A 103 1.32 16.24 -10.23
CA GLU A 103 1.07 16.29 -8.79
C GLU A 103 -0.39 15.98 -8.44
N TRP A 104 -0.60 15.64 -7.17
CA TRP A 104 -1.92 15.37 -6.61
C TRP A 104 -2.07 16.00 -5.22
N THR A 105 -3.31 16.18 -4.76
CA THR A 105 -3.60 16.51 -3.37
C THR A 105 -4.85 15.79 -2.89
N PHE A 106 -5.04 15.76 -1.58
CA PHE A 106 -6.27 15.37 -0.92
C PHE A 106 -6.75 16.56 -0.07
N VAL A 107 -7.99 16.97 -0.30
CA VAL A 107 -8.65 18.02 0.47
C VAL A 107 -9.69 17.37 1.35
N LYS A 108 -9.39 17.29 2.65
CA LYS A 108 -10.30 16.77 3.67
C LYS A 108 -11.55 17.65 3.75
N ASP A 109 -12.70 17.00 3.85
CA ASP A 109 -13.97 17.65 4.14
C ASP A 109 -14.17 17.71 5.66
N GLU A 110 -13.96 18.88 6.25
CA GLU A 110 -14.09 19.10 7.70
C GLU A 110 -15.54 19.05 8.19
N VAL A 111 -16.53 19.19 7.30
CA VAL A 111 -17.96 19.11 7.67
C VAL A 111 -18.39 17.65 7.74
N ARG A 112 -17.90 16.82 6.81
CA ARG A 112 -18.18 15.39 6.77
C ARG A 112 -17.25 14.56 7.65
N SER A 113 -16.16 15.11 8.18
CA SER A 113 -15.19 14.39 9.02
C SER A 113 -15.25 14.78 10.50
N PRO A 114 -15.02 13.84 11.44
CA PRO A 114 -14.87 12.40 11.23
C PRO A 114 -16.22 11.72 10.97
N VAL A 115 -16.21 10.67 10.15
CA VAL A 115 -17.33 9.73 10.00
C VAL A 115 -17.05 8.51 10.86
N PHE A 116 -17.93 8.19 11.81
CA PHE A 116 -17.82 6.92 12.53
C PHE A 116 -18.39 5.78 11.68
N ASP A 117 -17.52 4.90 11.18
CA ASP A 117 -17.92 3.68 10.48
C ASP A 117 -18.30 2.62 11.52
N LYS A 118 -19.60 2.44 11.73
CA LYS A 118 -20.15 1.43 12.64
C LYS A 118 -19.78 0.00 12.25
N ALA A 119 -19.68 -0.31 10.95
CA ALA A 119 -19.38 -1.65 10.48
C ALA A 119 -17.92 -2.03 10.73
N LYS A 120 -17.00 -1.04 10.63
CA LYS A 120 -15.57 -1.24 10.89
C LYS A 120 -15.13 -0.83 12.30
N TYR A 121 -16.08 -0.35 13.11
CA TYR A 121 -15.94 0.16 14.47
C TYR A 121 -14.74 1.09 14.62
N ARG A 122 -14.66 2.11 13.76
CA ARG A 122 -13.55 3.09 13.74
C ARG A 122 -13.97 4.41 13.10
N GLU A 123 -13.25 5.47 13.42
CA GLU A 123 -13.36 6.75 12.73
C GLU A 123 -12.69 6.68 11.35
N GLN A 124 -13.32 7.37 10.39
CA GLN A 124 -12.79 7.63 9.06
C GLN A 124 -12.86 9.14 8.78
N ILE A 125 -12.13 9.58 7.79
CA ILE A 125 -12.26 10.93 7.22
C ILE A 125 -12.96 10.86 5.86
N ASP A 126 -13.43 12.00 5.38
CA ASP A 126 -14.00 12.19 4.03
C ASP A 126 -13.26 13.35 3.35
N GLY A 127 -13.26 13.40 2.03
CA GLY A 127 -12.60 14.43 1.24
C GLY A 127 -12.41 14.04 -0.22
N ASP A 128 -11.79 14.93 -0.97
CA ASP A 128 -11.64 14.81 -2.41
C ASP A 128 -10.18 14.75 -2.82
N PHE A 129 -9.87 13.91 -3.81
CA PHE A 129 -8.59 13.95 -4.50
C PHE A 129 -8.62 14.90 -5.67
N PHE A 130 -7.47 15.52 -5.91
CA PHE A 130 -7.20 16.33 -7.08
C PHE A 130 -5.92 15.88 -7.76
N ILE A 131 -5.91 15.88 -9.09
CA ILE A 131 -4.75 15.61 -9.93
C ILE A 131 -4.57 16.77 -10.90
N ARG A 132 -3.34 17.25 -11.05
CA ARG A 132 -2.98 18.20 -12.10
C ARG A 132 -2.32 17.48 -13.26
N LEU A 133 -2.93 17.57 -14.43
CA LEU A 133 -2.41 17.10 -15.71
C LEU A 133 -1.59 18.18 -16.40
N ALA A 134 -0.76 17.78 -17.36
CA ALA A 134 -0.21 18.72 -18.33
C ALA A 134 -1.35 19.33 -19.16
N LEU A 135 -1.23 20.60 -19.52
CA LEU A 135 -2.31 21.33 -20.20
C LEU A 135 -2.70 20.63 -21.50
N GLY A 136 -4.00 20.31 -21.66
CA GLY A 136 -4.56 19.74 -22.89
C GLY A 136 -4.46 18.21 -23.05
N GLY A 137 -3.92 17.47 -22.07
CA GLY A 137 -3.91 16.01 -22.09
C GLY A 137 -5.08 15.39 -21.32
N PRO A 138 -5.79 14.37 -21.86
CA PRO A 138 -6.85 13.69 -21.13
C PRO A 138 -6.28 12.82 -19.99
N LEU A 139 -7.05 12.63 -18.92
CA LEU A 139 -6.63 11.82 -17.76
C LEU A 139 -6.22 10.38 -18.14
N ALA A 140 -6.88 9.80 -19.15
CA ALA A 140 -6.59 8.45 -19.65
C ALA A 140 -5.15 8.29 -20.16
N ASP A 141 -4.55 9.35 -20.71
CA ASP A 141 -3.20 9.30 -21.28
C ASP A 141 -2.11 9.39 -20.21
N ALA A 142 -2.45 9.86 -19.01
CA ALA A 142 -1.50 10.05 -17.92
C ALA A 142 -1.09 8.74 -17.22
N ARG A 143 -1.69 7.60 -17.57
CA ARG A 143 -1.35 6.25 -17.07
C ARG A 143 -1.19 6.21 -15.54
N ILE A 144 -2.16 6.77 -14.84
CA ILE A 144 -2.12 6.90 -13.39
C ILE A 144 -2.75 5.67 -12.75
N SER A 145 -2.13 5.16 -11.69
CA SER A 145 -2.72 4.16 -10.79
C SER A 145 -2.67 4.60 -9.33
N ALA A 146 -3.61 4.10 -8.54
CA ALA A 146 -3.72 4.36 -7.10
C ALA A 146 -3.43 3.08 -6.31
N PRO A 147 -2.67 3.13 -5.20
CA PRO A 147 -2.37 1.98 -4.37
C PRO A 147 -3.60 1.60 -3.53
N ILE A 148 -4.45 0.71 -4.03
CA ILE A 148 -5.66 0.26 -3.34
C ILE A 148 -5.33 -0.83 -2.30
N GLY A 149 -4.38 -1.70 -2.62
CA GLY A 149 -3.89 -2.75 -1.75
C GLY A 149 -3.04 -2.19 -0.60
N SER A 150 -3.35 -2.62 0.62
CA SER A 150 -2.61 -2.19 1.82
C SER A 150 -1.25 -2.86 1.92
N SER A 151 -1.13 -4.12 1.54
CA SER A 151 0.09 -4.91 1.63
C SER A 151 0.10 -6.00 0.58
N GLY A 152 1.28 -6.55 0.28
CA GLY A 152 1.38 -7.74 -0.55
C GLY A 152 1.07 -8.98 0.29
N VAL A 153 1.75 -9.12 1.42
CA VAL A 153 1.53 -10.24 2.35
C VAL A 153 1.30 -9.72 3.76
N THR A 154 0.24 -10.19 4.40
CA THR A 154 0.01 -10.01 5.84
C THR A 154 0.04 -11.37 6.53
N LEU A 155 0.87 -11.51 7.56
CA LEU A 155 0.94 -12.65 8.46
C LEU A 155 0.57 -12.21 9.89
N GLY A 156 -0.51 -12.77 10.43
CA GLY A 156 -1.14 -12.29 11.66
C GLY A 156 -1.70 -13.37 12.57
N GLY A 157 -2.22 -12.95 13.72
CA GLY A 157 -2.89 -13.84 14.69
C GLY A 157 -1.90 -14.71 15.47
N ASP A 158 -2.31 -15.92 15.85
CA ASP A 158 -1.43 -16.97 16.38
C ASP A 158 -0.99 -17.88 15.22
N SER A 159 0.12 -17.51 14.58
CA SER A 159 0.64 -18.20 13.40
C SER A 159 2.03 -18.76 13.67
N SER A 160 2.31 -19.96 13.16
CA SER A 160 3.65 -20.54 13.28
C SER A 160 4.01 -21.50 12.16
N HIS A 161 5.31 -21.69 11.93
CA HIS A 161 5.83 -22.60 10.91
C HIS A 161 5.29 -22.27 9.50
N VAL A 162 5.39 -20.98 9.13
CA VAL A 162 4.99 -20.47 7.81
C VAL A 162 6.22 -19.99 7.05
N VAL A 163 6.35 -20.40 5.78
CA VAL A 163 7.41 -19.94 4.89
C VAL A 163 6.80 -19.18 3.72
N VAL A 164 7.20 -17.93 3.53
CA VAL A 164 6.87 -17.12 2.36
C VAL A 164 8.14 -16.93 1.54
N LYS A 165 8.14 -17.30 0.25
CA LYS A 165 9.35 -17.22 -0.55
C LYS A 165 9.13 -16.88 -2.02
N ASN A 166 10.14 -16.26 -2.61
CA ASN A 166 10.21 -15.93 -4.05
C ASN A 166 9.04 -15.05 -4.50
N LEU A 167 8.79 -13.95 -3.79
CA LEU A 167 7.68 -13.03 -4.03
C LEU A 167 8.12 -11.56 -3.99
N THR A 168 7.57 -10.77 -4.91
CA THR A 168 7.67 -9.33 -4.90
C THR A 168 6.34 -8.71 -4.50
N SER A 169 6.36 -7.68 -3.66
CA SER A 169 5.20 -6.84 -3.31
C SER A 169 5.46 -5.42 -3.80
N THR A 170 4.61 -4.88 -4.68
CA THR A 170 4.82 -3.54 -5.27
C THR A 170 3.63 -3.06 -6.08
N PRO A 171 3.40 -1.74 -6.14
CA PRO A 171 3.25 -0.81 -5.03
C PRO A 171 2.04 -1.15 -4.13
N VAL A 172 2.17 -0.87 -2.84
CA VAL A 172 1.08 -0.96 -1.84
C VAL A 172 1.08 0.28 -0.96
N TYR A 173 -0.08 0.72 -0.46
CA TYR A 173 -0.16 1.98 0.28
C TYR A 173 0.45 1.90 1.68
N ASN A 174 0.56 0.71 2.26
CA ASN A 174 1.21 0.47 3.55
C ASN A 174 2.49 -0.35 3.37
N ASP A 175 2.69 -1.40 4.16
CA ASP A 175 3.93 -2.17 4.13
C ASP A 175 3.88 -3.28 3.08
N GLY A 176 5.00 -3.55 2.41
CA GLY A 176 5.10 -4.66 1.45
C GLY A 176 4.78 -6.01 2.08
N PHE A 177 5.33 -6.24 3.28
CA PHE A 177 5.11 -7.42 4.11
C PHE A 177 4.80 -7.00 5.55
N ILE A 178 3.63 -7.36 6.05
CA ILE A 178 3.19 -7.08 7.43
C ILE A 178 3.27 -8.38 8.23
N ILE A 179 3.99 -8.35 9.35
CA ILE A 179 4.05 -9.46 10.31
C ILE A 179 3.60 -8.93 11.65
N HIS A 180 2.50 -9.44 12.22
CA HIS A 180 1.95 -8.93 13.47
C HIS A 180 1.36 -10.04 14.34
N GLY A 181 1.07 -9.72 15.60
CA GLY A 181 0.48 -10.68 16.54
C GLY A 181 1.51 -11.66 17.12
N LYS A 182 1.06 -12.90 17.34
CA LYS A 182 1.82 -13.98 17.96
C LYS A 182 2.38 -14.90 16.87
N THR A 183 3.43 -14.44 16.18
CA THR A 183 4.05 -15.18 15.07
C THR A 183 5.36 -15.85 15.51
N ARG A 184 5.57 -17.14 15.20
CA ARG A 184 6.79 -17.90 15.57
C ARG A 184 7.29 -18.83 14.46
N GLU A 185 8.60 -18.98 14.31
CA GLU A 185 9.20 -19.92 13.34
C GLU A 185 8.70 -19.69 11.90
N CYS A 186 8.56 -18.41 11.54
CA CYS A 186 8.16 -18.03 10.20
C CYS A 186 9.36 -17.49 9.43
N LEU A 187 9.48 -17.84 8.15
CA LEU A 187 10.61 -17.44 7.31
C LEU A 187 10.11 -16.69 6.07
N PHE A 188 10.81 -15.61 5.73
CA PHE A 188 10.61 -14.83 4.51
C PHE A 188 11.91 -14.85 3.71
N VAL A 189 11.92 -15.60 2.60
CA VAL A 189 13.14 -15.94 1.88
C VAL A 189 13.06 -15.46 0.44
N ASN A 190 14.06 -14.71 -0.03
CA ASN A 190 14.08 -14.16 -1.39
C ASN A 190 12.78 -13.41 -1.70
N ILE A 191 12.51 -12.39 -0.89
CA ILE A 191 11.36 -11.51 -1.04
C ILE A 191 11.83 -10.10 -1.36
N ALA A 192 11.03 -9.36 -2.12
CA ALA A 192 11.28 -7.96 -2.43
C ALA A 192 10.02 -7.13 -2.14
N ALA A 193 10.21 -5.99 -1.49
CA ALA A 193 9.18 -4.97 -1.34
C ALA A 193 9.67 -3.71 -2.04
N ILE A 194 8.95 -3.29 -3.07
CA ILE A 194 9.39 -2.23 -3.96
C ILE A 194 8.28 -1.17 -3.96
N LYS A 195 8.63 0.11 -3.82
CA LYS A 195 7.67 1.22 -3.97
C LYS A 195 6.46 1.11 -3.01
N CYS A 196 6.70 0.75 -1.74
CA CYS A 196 5.68 0.73 -0.69
C CYS A 196 5.49 2.14 -0.10
N GLY A 197 4.28 2.43 0.39
CA GLY A 197 3.96 3.74 0.98
C GLY A 197 4.55 3.94 2.38
N ASP A 198 4.74 2.86 3.12
CA ASP A 198 5.35 2.87 4.46
C ASP A 198 6.67 2.07 4.46
N ASP A 199 6.74 0.90 5.10
CA ASP A 199 7.95 0.07 5.12
C ASP A 199 7.94 -1.01 4.05
N GLY A 200 9.12 -1.46 3.61
CA GLY A 200 9.20 -2.66 2.78
C GLY A 200 8.72 -3.91 3.53
N CYS A 201 9.13 -4.06 4.78
CA CYS A 201 8.76 -5.17 5.65
C CYS A 201 8.75 -4.69 7.10
N ASN A 202 7.68 -4.99 7.82
CA ASN A 202 7.46 -4.51 9.17
C ASN A 202 6.99 -5.65 10.09
N VAL A 203 7.53 -5.66 11.32
CA VAL A 203 7.34 -6.73 12.30
C VAL A 203 6.81 -6.14 13.59
N HIS A 204 5.48 -6.15 13.74
CA HIS A 204 4.75 -5.80 14.96
C HIS A 204 4.47 -7.02 15.84
N ALA A 205 5.50 -7.80 16.13
CA ALA A 205 5.37 -8.97 16.98
C ALA A 205 5.50 -8.56 18.46
N ARG A 206 4.53 -8.97 19.30
CA ARG A 206 4.78 -9.09 20.75
C ARG A 206 5.59 -10.37 20.94
N LEU A 207 6.91 -10.26 20.83
CA LEU A 207 7.82 -11.37 21.05
C LEU A 207 8.11 -11.49 22.55
N PRO A 208 7.74 -12.59 23.23
CA PRO A 208 8.49 -12.99 24.41
C PRO A 208 9.90 -13.44 23.95
N VAL A 209 10.94 -12.85 24.55
CA VAL A 209 12.38 -13.12 24.40
C VAL A 209 12.72 -14.61 24.70
N PRO A 210 13.85 -15.24 24.26
CA PRO A 210 14.93 -14.86 23.32
C PRO A 210 15.13 -15.80 22.11
N ASP A 211 14.42 -16.92 21.98
CA ASP A 211 14.74 -17.96 21.00
C ASP A 211 13.80 -17.90 19.81
N ARG A 212 14.13 -17.13 18.76
CA ARG A 212 13.81 -17.45 17.34
C ARG A 212 14.25 -16.36 16.36
N ARG A 213 14.95 -16.80 15.30
CA ARG A 213 15.49 -15.98 14.21
C ARG A 213 14.41 -15.68 13.19
N LEU A 214 13.90 -14.45 13.12
CA LEU A 214 13.32 -13.95 11.88
C LEU A 214 14.48 -13.63 10.94
N HIS A 215 14.69 -14.45 9.92
CA HIS A 215 15.67 -14.17 8.88
C HIS A 215 14.95 -13.55 7.68
N VAL A 216 15.20 -12.26 7.45
CA VAL A 216 14.81 -11.56 6.23
C VAL A 216 16.09 -11.33 5.44
N ASP A 217 16.34 -12.18 4.45
CA ASP A 217 17.47 -11.98 3.54
C ASP A 217 17.07 -10.93 2.49
N ARG A 218 17.62 -9.72 2.62
CA ARG A 218 17.35 -8.59 1.71
C ARG A 218 18.39 -8.61 0.60
N GLN A 219 18.00 -8.90 -0.64
CA GLN A 219 18.78 -8.44 -1.78
C GLN A 219 18.50 -6.96 -1.99
N LEU A 220 19.43 -6.12 -1.52
CA LEU A 220 19.52 -4.72 -1.92
C LEU A 220 20.03 -4.72 -3.36
N ASP A 221 19.21 -4.26 -4.31
CA ASP A 221 19.63 -4.02 -5.69
C ASP A 221 20.86 -3.10 -5.68
N ARG A 222 22.01 -3.64 -6.09
CA ARG A 222 23.11 -2.82 -6.58
C ARG A 222 22.77 -2.49 -8.03
N PRO A 223 22.82 -1.22 -8.45
CA PRO A 223 22.64 -0.88 -9.85
C PRO A 223 23.76 -1.53 -10.67
N VAL A 224 23.39 -2.13 -11.80
CA VAL A 224 24.28 -2.50 -12.90
C VAL A 224 24.51 -1.27 -13.76
#